data_AF-A0AAW8L3P9-F1
#
_entry.id   AF-A0AAW8L3P9-F1
#
_cell.length_a   1.000
_cell.length_b   1.000
_cell.length_c   1.000
_cell.angle_alpha   90.00
_cell.angle_beta   90.00
_cell.angle_gamma   90.00
#
_symmetry.space_group_name_H-M   'P 1'
#
loop_
_entity.id
_entity.type
_entity.pdbx_description
1 polymer ?
#
loop_
_entity_poly.entity_id
_entity_poly.type
_entity_poly.pdbx_seq_one_letter_code
_entity_poly.pdbx_strand_id
1 'polypeptide(L)'
;DRSGQLSFYNLRSQLWWQFREALDPAYGSTVALPPEPKLLADLTAPRWGLQGTKIKVESREEIIKRIGRSPDYGSAIINAQIDTPKRHIMQTINASAARRDYDPYA
;
A
#
# COMPACT_ATOMS: atom_id res chain seq x y z
N ASP A 1 -6.43 10.17 5.15
CA ASP A 1 -5.09 10.41 5.75
C ASP A 1 -5.17 10.19 7.26
N ARG A 2 -4.07 10.34 8.03
CA ARG A 2 -4.09 10.07 9.48
C ARG A 2 -5.02 11.02 10.26
N SER A 3 -5.24 12.26 9.79
CA SER A 3 -6.19 13.20 10.40
C SER A 3 -7.66 12.85 10.16
N GLY A 4 -7.93 11.96 9.19
CA GLY A 4 -9.29 11.60 8.76
C GLY A 4 -9.98 12.66 7.88
N GLN A 5 -9.32 13.77 7.55
CA GLN A 5 -9.92 14.87 6.80
C GLN A 5 -9.90 14.65 5.28
N LEU A 6 -8.86 13.99 4.77
CA LEU A 6 -8.67 13.74 3.34
C LEU A 6 -8.92 12.27 3.02
N SER A 7 -9.69 12.04 1.96
CA SER A 7 -9.89 10.70 1.40
C SER A 7 -8.87 10.42 0.29
N PHE A 8 -8.82 9.19 -0.20
CA PHE A 8 -7.86 8.78 -1.23
C PHE A 8 -8.55 8.51 -2.57
N TYR A 9 -7.89 8.85 -3.67
CA TYR A 9 -8.41 8.62 -5.01
C TYR A 9 -8.50 7.12 -5.34
N ASN A 10 -7.50 6.34 -4.93
CA ASN A 10 -7.41 4.90 -5.12
C ASN A 10 -6.53 4.24 -4.05
N LEU A 11 -6.48 2.91 -4.04
CA LEU A 11 -5.67 2.13 -3.09
C LEU A 11 -4.19 2.49 -3.18
N ARG A 12 -3.64 2.72 -4.39
CA ARG A 12 -2.25 3.15 -4.56
C ARG A 12 -1.97 4.44 -3.76
N SER A 13 -2.81 5.46 -3.93
CA SER A 13 -2.66 6.73 -3.23
C SER A 13 -2.75 6.56 -1.72
N GLN A 14 -3.65 5.69 -1.26
CA GLN A 14 -3.78 5.35 0.16
C GLN A 14 -2.51 4.70 0.70
N LEU A 15 -2.00 3.65 0.04
CA LEU A 15 -0.83 2.90 0.51
C LEU A 15 0.42 3.78 0.55
N TRP A 16 0.66 4.57 -0.50
CA TRP A 16 1.77 5.54 -0.53
C TRP A 16 1.68 6.55 0.62
N TRP A 17 0.49 7.07 0.90
CA TRP A 17 0.30 8.03 1.98
C TRP A 17 0.49 7.40 3.36
N GLN A 18 -0.09 6.23 3.58
CA GLN A 18 0.07 5.49 4.83
C GLN A 18 1.53 5.11 5.06
N PHE A 19 2.27 4.76 4.01
CA PHE A 19 3.70 4.49 4.09
C PHE A 19 4.50 5.73 4.49
N ARG A 20 4.21 6.89 3.88
CA ARG A 20 4.79 8.18 4.29
C ARG A 20 4.55 8.45 5.77
N GLU A 21 3.31 8.29 6.24
CA GLU A 21 2.94 8.49 7.64
C GLU A 21 3.62 7.49 8.58
N ALA A 22 3.86 6.26 8.11
CA ALA A 22 4.56 5.22 8.85
C ALA A 22 6.06 5.47 8.96
N LEU A 23 6.67 6.26 8.07
CA LEU A 23 8.09 6.63 8.15
C LEU A 23 8.36 7.92 8.94
N ASP A 24 7.31 8.63 9.35
CA ASP A 24 7.46 9.91 10.03
C ASP A 24 7.94 9.72 11.48
N PRO A 25 9.18 10.14 11.83
CA PRO A 25 9.73 9.96 13.17
C PRO A 25 8.99 10.79 14.23
N ALA A 26 8.27 11.85 13.84
CA ALA A 26 7.51 12.68 14.77
C ALA A 26 6.38 11.91 15.47
N TYR A 27 5.97 10.77 14.91
CA TYR A 27 4.89 9.93 15.43
C TYR A 27 5.40 8.62 16.06
N GLY A 28 6.66 8.57 16.48
CA GLY A 28 7.22 7.43 17.20
C GLY A 28 7.42 6.18 16.32
N SER A 29 7.60 6.36 15.01
CA SER A 29 7.85 5.23 14.12
C SER A 29 9.15 4.51 14.46
N THR A 30 9.07 3.18 14.53
CA THR A 30 10.21 2.27 14.64
C THR A 30 10.57 1.61 13.31
N VAL A 31 9.94 2.03 12.21
CA VAL A 31 10.17 1.46 10.88
C VAL A 31 11.52 1.91 10.35
N ALA A 32 12.40 0.95 10.06
CA ALA A 32 13.70 1.19 9.46
C ALA A 32 13.72 0.63 8.04
N LEU A 33 14.10 1.48 7.07
CA LEU A 33 14.30 1.05 5.69
C LEU A 33 15.68 0.39 5.52
N PRO A 34 15.81 -0.60 4.62
CA PRO A 34 17.11 -1.09 4.18
C PRO A 34 17.95 0.07 3.61
N PRO A 35 19.28 0.09 3.84
CA PRO A 35 20.17 1.12 3.30
C PRO A 35 20.44 0.86 1.80
N GLU A 36 19.43 1.15 0.96
CA GLU A 36 19.47 0.88 -0.47
C GLU A 36 19.19 2.18 -1.26
N PRO A 37 20.16 2.68 -2.07
CA PRO A 37 20.00 3.96 -2.77
C PRO A 37 18.88 4.01 -3.80
N LYS A 38 18.57 2.90 -4.50
CA LYS A 38 17.47 2.87 -5.47
C LYS A 38 16.12 2.96 -4.78
N LEU A 39 15.98 2.38 -3.59
CA LEU A 39 14.79 2.47 -2.76
C LEU A 39 14.55 3.91 -2.32
N LEU A 40 15.59 4.60 -1.86
CA LEU A 40 15.51 6.03 -1.55
C LEU A 40 15.02 6.82 -2.78
N ALA A 41 15.62 6.58 -3.95
CA ALA A 41 15.22 7.24 -5.19
C ALA A 41 13.77 6.91 -5.59
N ASP A 42 13.33 5.66 -5.38
CA ASP A 42 11.97 5.21 -5.69
C ASP A 42 10.92 5.81 -4.76
N LEU A 43 11.21 5.89 -3.45
CA LEU A 43 10.27 6.41 -2.46
C LEU A 43 10.12 7.93 -2.56
N THR A 44 11.15 8.62 -3.02
CA THR A 44 11.15 10.07 -3.24
C THR A 44 10.67 10.46 -4.64
N ALA A 45 10.46 9.49 -5.54
CA ALA A 45 10.08 9.77 -6.92
C ALA A 45 8.65 10.31 -7.09
N PRO A 46 7.58 9.71 -6.51
CA PRO A 46 6.21 10.09 -6.84
C PRO A 46 5.85 11.49 -6.36
N ARG A 47 5.12 12.22 -7.20
CA ARG A 47 4.44 13.45 -6.81
C ARG A 47 3.00 13.13 -6.42
N TRP A 48 2.38 14.04 -5.66
CA TRP A 48 0.98 13.94 -5.28
C TRP A 48 0.27 15.28 -5.45
N GLY A 49 -1.04 15.23 -5.56
CA GLY A 49 -1.90 16.41 -5.60
C GLY A 49 -3.31 16.09 -5.10
N LEU A 50 -4.13 17.12 -5.01
CA LEU A 50 -5.55 16.99 -4.68
C LEU A 50 -6.38 16.90 -5.96
N GLN A 51 -7.24 15.89 -6.03
CA GLN A 51 -8.31 15.79 -7.01
C GLN A 51 -9.64 15.98 -6.27
N GLY A 52 -10.13 17.23 -6.26
CA GLY A 52 -11.21 17.62 -5.34
C GLY A 52 -10.74 17.50 -3.89
N THR A 53 -11.41 16.67 -3.11
CA THR A 53 -11.05 16.36 -1.71
C THR A 53 -10.22 15.10 -1.54
N LYS A 54 -9.80 14.48 -2.64
CA LYS A 54 -9.07 13.20 -2.64
C LYS A 54 -7.59 13.41 -2.91
N ILE A 55 -6.74 12.80 -2.09
CA ILE A 55 -5.31 12.69 -2.37
C ILE A 55 -5.10 11.72 -3.54
N LYS A 56 -4.39 12.18 -4.56
CA LYS A 56 -3.96 11.38 -5.71
C LYS A 56 -2.44 11.40 -5.83
N VAL A 57 -1.82 10.23 -5.76
CA VAL A 57 -0.40 10.02 -6.06
C VAL A 57 -0.23 9.66 -7.53
N GLU A 58 0.87 10.09 -8.16
CA GLU A 58 1.20 9.77 -9.56
C GLU A 58 1.09 8.26 -9.85
N SER A 59 0.58 7.95 -11.03
CA SER A 59 0.54 6.60 -11.56
C SER A 59 1.95 6.10 -11.89
N ARG A 60 2.08 4.79 -12.09
CA ARG A 60 3.35 4.19 -12.51
C ARG A 60 3.81 4.77 -13.85
N GLU A 61 2.87 4.91 -14.77
CA GLU A 61 3.08 5.42 -16.14
C GLU A 61 3.52 6.88 -16.12
N GLU A 62 2.91 7.71 -15.26
CA GLU A 62 3.29 9.12 -15.07
C GLU A 62 4.73 9.24 -14.54
N ILE A 63 5.11 8.41 -13.58
CA ILE A 63 6.47 8.36 -13.04
C ILE A 63 7.45 7.91 -14.13
N ILE A 64 7.16 6.81 -14.84
CA ILE A 64 8.01 6.30 -15.93
C ILE A 64 8.22 7.37 -16.99
N LYS A 65 7.16 8.09 -17.40
CA LYS A 65 7.26 9.17 -18.39
C LYS A 65 8.18 10.31 -17.93
N ARG A 66 8.24 10.58 -16.61
CA ARG A 66 9.04 11.68 -16.05
C ARG A 66 10.48 11.31 -15.72
N ILE A 67 10.72 10.13 -15.15
CA ILE A 67 12.07 9.71 -14.68
C ILE A 67 12.72 8.63 -15.55
N GLY A 68 12.01 8.12 -16.56
CA GLY A 68 12.52 7.12 -17.52
C GLY A 68 12.61 5.69 -16.98
N ARG A 69 12.10 5.42 -15.78
CA ARG A 69 12.13 4.08 -15.16
C ARG A 69 10.97 3.87 -14.18
N SER A 70 10.67 2.61 -13.89
CA SER A 70 9.65 2.22 -12.90
C SER A 70 10.20 2.31 -11.46
N PRO A 71 9.41 2.78 -10.48
CA PRO A 71 9.77 2.78 -9.06
C PRO A 71 9.45 1.43 -8.41
N ASP A 72 10.13 0.37 -8.86
CA ASP A 72 9.79 -1.01 -8.48
C ASP A 72 10.16 -1.34 -7.03
N TYR A 73 11.28 -0.83 -6.49
CA TYR A 73 11.70 -1.08 -5.11
C TYR A 73 10.74 -0.42 -4.13
N GLY A 74 10.37 0.84 -4.40
CA GLY A 74 9.39 1.56 -3.59
C GLY A 74 8.03 0.88 -3.61
N SER A 75 7.56 0.46 -4.79
CA SER A 75 6.29 -0.25 -4.91
C SER A 75 6.30 -1.61 -4.20
N ALA A 76 7.41 -2.35 -4.25
CA ALA A 76 7.55 -3.63 -3.58
C ALA A 76 7.44 -3.50 -2.05
N ILE A 77 8.17 -2.55 -1.45
CA ILE A 77 8.13 -2.35 0.00
C ILE A 77 6.77 -1.86 0.49
N ILE A 78 6.14 -0.96 -0.26
CA ILE A 78 4.79 -0.46 0.08
C ILE A 78 3.77 -1.60 0.04
N ASN A 79 3.85 -2.47 -0.96
CA ASN A 79 2.97 -3.64 -1.04
C ASN A 79 3.24 -4.65 0.08
N ALA A 80 4.50 -4.79 0.50
CA ALA A 80 4.87 -5.68 1.61
C ALA A 80 4.32 -5.19 2.97
N GLN A 81 3.97 -3.91 3.10
CA GLN A 81 3.37 -3.35 4.32
C GLN A 81 1.85 -3.63 4.44
N ILE A 82 1.20 -4.15 3.40
CA ILE A 82 -0.23 -4.46 3.46
C ILE A 82 -0.46 -5.55 4.51
N ASP A 83 -1.28 -5.25 5.50
CA ASP A 83 -1.70 -6.25 6.49
C ASP A 83 -2.58 -7.30 5.81
N THR A 84 -2.12 -8.54 5.85
CA THR A 84 -2.82 -9.66 5.24
C THR A 84 -3.12 -10.70 6.32
N PRO A 85 -4.32 -11.30 6.30
CA PRO A 85 -4.69 -12.30 7.30
C PRO A 85 -3.71 -13.47 7.25
N LYS A 86 -3.36 -13.98 8.43
CA LYS A 86 -2.47 -15.14 8.55
C LYS A 86 -3.04 -16.33 7.77
N ARG A 87 -2.15 -17.08 7.12
CA ARG A 87 -2.53 -18.18 6.23
C ARG A 87 -3.43 -19.23 6.89
N HIS A 88 -3.20 -19.54 8.17
CA HIS A 88 -4.05 -20.48 8.92
C HIS A 88 -5.46 -19.95 9.17
N ILE A 89 -5.62 -18.64 9.43
CA ILE A 89 -6.94 -18.00 9.59
C ILE A 89 -7.72 -18.12 8.28
N MET A 90 -7.05 -17.84 7.16
CA MET A 90 -7.65 -18.00 5.82
C MET A 90 -8.05 -19.44 5.53
N GLN A 91 -7.24 -20.42 5.94
CA GLN A 91 -7.57 -21.84 5.81
C GLN A 91 -8.79 -22.22 6.64
N THR A 92 -8.90 -21.74 7.89
CA THR A 92 -10.06 -21.97 8.74
C THR A 92 -11.34 -21.37 8.14
N ILE A 93 -11.26 -20.13 7.63
CA ILE A 93 -12.39 -19.47 6.96
C ILE A 93 -12.83 -20.29 5.73
N ASN A 94 -11.89 -20.67 4.85
CA ASN A 94 -12.21 -21.43 3.65
C ASN A 94 -12.78 -22.82 3.96
N ALA A 95 -12.23 -23.52 4.96
CA ALA A 95 -12.76 -24.81 5.39
C ALA A 95 -14.18 -24.68 5.97
N SER A 96 -14.46 -23.58 6.68
CA SER A 96 -15.81 -23.32 7.20
C SER A 96 -16.82 -23.00 6.09
N ALA A 97 -16.41 -22.29 5.04
CA ALA A 97 -17.23 -22.03 3.86
C ALA A 97 -17.54 -23.31 3.08
N ALA A 98 -16.53 -24.16 2.84
CA ALA A 98 -16.71 -25.44 2.16
C ALA A 98 -17.68 -26.39 2.90
N ARG A 99 -17.74 -26.31 4.25
CA ARG A 99 -18.71 -27.06 5.05
C ARG A 99 -20.13 -26.50 4.97
N ARG A 100 -20.30 -25.21 4.66
CA ARG A 100 -21.62 -24.57 4.51
C ARG A 100 -22.24 -24.86 3.14
N ASP A 101 -21.42 -25.03 2.11
CA ASP A 101 -21.87 -25.40 0.75
C ASP A 101 -22.11 -26.90 0.55
N TYR A 102 -21.85 -27.73 1.57
CA TYR A 102 -22.10 -29.17 1.49
C TYR A 102 -23.52 -29.49 1.93
N ASP A 103 -24.40 -29.74 0.97
CA ASP A 103 -25.73 -30.35 1.21
C ASP A 103 -25.67 -31.86 0.91
N PRO A 104 -25.72 -32.74 1.93
CA PRO A 104 -25.74 -34.18 1.74
C PRO A 104 -27.09 -34.73 1.24
N TYR A 105 -28.11 -33.88 1.08
CA TYR A 105 -29.47 -34.25 0.72
C TYR A 105 -30.01 -33.54 -0.54
N ALA A 106 -29.19 -32.71 -1.22
CA ALA A 106 -29.50 -32.14 -2.54
C ALA A 106 -29.29 -33.15 -3.68
#